data_AF-A0A497L3J1-F1
#
_entry.id   AF-A0A497L3J1-F1
#
_cell.length_a   1.000
_cell.length_b   1.000
_cell.length_c   1.000
_cell.angle_alpha   90.00
_cell.angle_beta   90.00
_cell.angle_gamma   90.00
#
_symmetry.space_group_name_H-M   'P 1'
#
loop_
_entity.id
_entity.type
_entity.pdbx_description
1 polymer ?
#
loop_
_entity_poly.entity_id
_entity_poly.type
_entity_poly.pdbx_seq_one_letter_code
_entity_poly.pdbx_strand_id
1 'polypeptide(L)'
;LKIAEGAALMTGTTHRVEFLGGCYNLLPNKTLSELVVSNMREISPPEYTEEELEFAKKIGETVPKEQKRDALRKAEFPNLERYVDVDLVQEVLDPWDEGKVMAGSTDVSDVSWVTPTMEFGTTAFVLGAPGHSWQAVACSGMSIGHKSLIFAAKTIAGAALDLITKPELLKRAQEEFKKRMKDRAYKCPIPDDVQPPLEVARAAAEAAMKKG
;
A
#
# COMPACT_ATOMS: atom_id res chain seq x y z
N LEU A 1 21.40 3.29 22.58
CA LEU A 1 22.35 2.33 23.16
C LEU A 1 22.66 2.62 24.62
N LYS A 2 23.14 3.82 24.97
CA LYS A 2 23.41 4.22 26.38
C LYS A 2 22.30 3.92 27.40
N ILE A 3 21.03 4.07 27.03
CA ILE A 3 19.90 3.75 27.93
C ILE A 3 19.73 2.23 28.12
N ALA A 4 19.91 1.43 27.06
CA ALA A 4 19.86 -0.02 27.14
C ALA A 4 21.04 -0.58 27.95
N GLU A 5 22.24 0.01 27.80
CA GLU A 5 23.41 -0.29 28.62
C GLU A 5 23.15 0.00 30.11
N GLY A 6 22.57 1.16 30.43
CA GLY A 6 22.20 1.51 31.81
C GLY A 6 21.19 0.53 32.41
N ALA A 7 20.16 0.15 31.66
CA ALA A 7 19.16 -0.82 32.10
C ALA A 7 19.75 -2.22 32.32
N ALA A 8 20.62 -2.67 31.42
CA ALA A 8 21.34 -3.94 31.53
C ALA A 8 22.21 -3.96 32.80
N LEU A 9 22.95 -2.88 33.06
CA LEU A 9 23.77 -2.72 34.26
C LEU A 9 22.93 -2.74 35.55
N MET A 10 21.83 -1.98 35.59
CA MET A 10 20.94 -1.92 36.75
C MET A 10 20.30 -3.27 37.10
N THR A 11 20.01 -4.09 36.09
CA THR A 11 19.30 -5.38 36.25
C THR A 11 20.25 -6.58 36.29
N GLY A 12 21.56 -6.38 36.14
CA GLY A 12 22.53 -7.45 36.02
C GLY A 12 22.33 -8.33 34.78
N THR A 13 21.71 -7.78 33.72
CA THR A 13 21.46 -8.49 32.45
C THR A 13 22.44 -8.05 31.37
N THR A 14 22.41 -8.73 30.23
CA THR A 14 23.15 -8.34 29.02
C THR A 14 22.17 -8.01 27.90
N HIS A 15 22.63 -7.27 26.90
CA HIS A 15 21.84 -6.98 25.71
C HIS A 15 22.67 -7.23 24.45
N ARG A 16 21.98 -7.54 23.36
CA ARG A 16 22.53 -7.64 22.02
C ARG A 16 21.76 -6.67 21.14
N VAL A 17 22.48 -5.93 20.29
CA VAL A 17 21.89 -5.02 19.32
C VAL A 17 22.05 -5.65 17.95
N GLU A 18 20.94 -5.74 17.22
CA GLU A 18 20.93 -6.23 15.85
C GLU A 18 20.19 -5.21 14.99
N PHE A 19 20.75 -4.89 13.82
CA PHE A 19 20.08 -4.04 12.84
C PHE A 19 19.07 -4.89 12.08
N LEU A 20 17.77 -4.67 12.32
CA LEU A 20 16.70 -5.47 11.71
C LEU A 20 16.28 -4.96 10.33
N GLY A 21 16.46 -3.68 10.03
CA GLY A 21 16.09 -3.10 8.75
C GLY A 21 15.98 -1.58 8.77
N GLY A 22 15.81 -1.00 7.59
CA GLY A 22 15.50 0.40 7.38
C GLY A 22 14.83 0.56 6.01
N CYS A 23 13.94 1.53 5.89
CA CYS A 23 13.30 1.90 4.63
C CYS A 23 13.17 3.42 4.56
N TYR A 24 13.08 3.94 3.34
CA TYR A 24 12.78 5.36 3.15
C TYR A 24 11.26 5.59 3.20
N ASN A 25 10.85 6.85 3.39
CA ASN A 25 9.47 7.24 3.12
C ASN A 25 9.21 7.25 1.60
N LEU A 26 7.98 6.97 1.15
CA LEU A 26 7.62 7.11 -0.26
C LEU A 26 7.79 8.57 -0.74
N LEU A 27 8.30 8.74 -1.97
CA LEU A 27 8.29 10.01 -2.70
C LEU A 27 7.15 10.00 -3.73
N PRO A 28 6.07 10.77 -3.50
CA PRO A 28 4.93 10.77 -4.41
C PRO A 28 5.26 11.49 -5.72
N ASN A 29 4.59 11.09 -6.81
CA ASN A 29 4.69 11.72 -8.13
C ASN A 29 3.29 12.05 -8.66
N LYS A 30 2.90 13.33 -8.59
CA LYS A 30 1.56 13.79 -8.94
C LYS A 30 1.24 13.53 -10.40
N THR A 31 2.22 13.74 -11.28
CA THR A 31 2.05 13.47 -12.71
C THR A 31 1.64 12.01 -12.97
N LEU A 32 2.27 11.06 -12.29
CA LEU A 32 1.91 9.64 -12.37
C LEU A 32 0.56 9.35 -11.70
N SER A 33 0.24 10.01 -10.59
CA SER A 33 -1.08 9.85 -9.94
C SER A 33 -2.23 10.29 -10.85
N GLU A 34 -2.12 11.46 -11.48
CA GLU A 34 -3.10 11.97 -12.43
C GLU A 34 -3.26 11.05 -13.65
N LEU A 35 -2.14 10.50 -14.14
CA LEU A 35 -2.15 9.55 -15.25
C LEU A 35 -2.90 8.25 -14.89
N VAL A 36 -2.61 7.69 -13.72
CA VAL A 36 -3.28 6.48 -13.23
C VAL A 36 -4.78 6.73 -13.09
N VAL A 37 -5.18 7.84 -12.47
CA VAL A 37 -6.60 8.18 -12.29
C VAL A 37 -7.31 8.40 -13.64
N SER A 38 -6.64 9.01 -14.62
CA SER A 38 -7.17 9.15 -15.97
C SER A 38 -7.42 7.78 -16.62
N ASN A 39 -6.48 6.86 -16.49
CA ASN A 39 -6.63 5.50 -17.02
C ASN A 39 -7.73 4.71 -16.29
N MET A 40 -7.82 4.83 -14.95
CA MET A 40 -8.92 4.23 -14.18
C MET A 40 -10.29 4.68 -14.69
N ARG A 41 -10.44 5.97 -15.05
CA ARG A 41 -11.68 6.53 -15.60
C ARG A 41 -11.98 6.01 -17.00
N GLU A 42 -10.96 5.90 -17.85
CA GLU A 42 -11.14 5.37 -19.21
C GLU A 42 -11.58 3.90 -19.21
N ILE A 43 -11.03 3.10 -18.30
CA ILE A 43 -11.38 1.68 -18.16
C ILE A 43 -12.75 1.49 -17.52
N SER A 44 -13.16 2.42 -16.65
CA SER A 44 -14.31 2.34 -15.74
C SER A 44 -14.16 1.31 -14.61
N PRO A 45 -14.69 1.60 -13.41
CA PRO A 45 -14.59 0.69 -12.27
C PRO A 45 -15.36 -0.62 -12.53
N PRO A 46 -15.00 -1.73 -11.86
CA PRO A 46 -15.70 -2.99 -12.02
C PRO A 46 -17.17 -2.92 -11.60
N GLU A 47 -18.03 -3.56 -12.38
CA GLU A 47 -19.42 -3.84 -12.00
C GLU A 47 -19.51 -5.15 -11.21
N TYR A 48 -20.41 -5.18 -10.23
CA TYR A 48 -20.61 -6.34 -9.36
C TYR A 48 -21.98 -6.98 -9.56
N THR A 49 -22.03 -8.31 -9.48
CA THR A 49 -23.27 -9.08 -9.53
C THR A 49 -24.03 -8.97 -8.20
N GLU A 50 -25.31 -9.32 -8.20
CA GLU A 50 -26.11 -9.39 -6.95
C GLU A 50 -25.48 -10.33 -5.91
N GLU A 51 -24.93 -11.47 -6.34
CA GLU A 51 -24.24 -12.41 -5.47
C GLU A 51 -22.99 -11.79 -4.82
N GLU A 52 -22.19 -11.05 -5.59
CA GLU A 52 -21.00 -10.36 -5.08
C GLU A 52 -21.38 -9.24 -4.10
N LEU A 53 -22.44 -8.49 -4.39
CA LEU A 53 -22.96 -7.45 -3.50
C LEU A 53 -23.51 -8.05 -2.20
N GLU A 54 -24.24 -9.16 -2.26
CA GLU A 54 -24.74 -9.86 -1.08
C GLU A 54 -23.59 -10.44 -0.25
N PHE A 55 -22.58 -11.03 -0.91
CA PHE A 55 -21.39 -11.51 -0.23
C PHE A 55 -20.63 -10.37 0.46
N ALA A 56 -20.38 -9.26 -0.24
CA ALA A 56 -19.71 -8.10 0.30
C ALA A 56 -20.46 -7.53 1.51
N LYS A 57 -21.80 -7.48 1.44
CA LYS A 57 -22.64 -7.06 2.57
C LYS A 57 -22.46 -7.97 3.79
N LYS A 58 -22.50 -9.29 3.63
CA LYS A 58 -22.26 -10.26 4.73
C LYS A 58 -20.88 -10.08 5.37
N ILE A 59 -19.86 -9.81 4.57
CA ILE A 59 -18.53 -9.48 5.08
C ILE A 59 -18.54 -8.12 5.81
N GLY A 60 -19.21 -7.11 5.25
CA GLY A 60 -19.37 -5.78 5.82
C GLY A 60 -20.06 -5.77 7.18
N GLU A 61 -21.03 -6.65 7.40
CA GLU A 61 -21.69 -6.85 8.71
C GLU A 61 -20.69 -7.25 9.82
N THR A 62 -19.55 -7.84 9.47
CA THR A 62 -18.48 -8.19 10.42
C THR A 62 -17.56 -7.02 10.77
N VAL A 63 -17.68 -5.89 10.07
CA VAL A 63 -16.92 -4.66 10.31
C VAL A 63 -17.82 -3.68 11.05
N PRO A 64 -17.58 -3.40 12.35
CA PRO A 64 -18.39 -2.45 13.09
C PRO A 64 -18.45 -1.09 12.39
N LYS A 65 -19.66 -0.52 12.27
CA LYS A 65 -19.87 0.77 11.59
C LYS A 65 -18.99 1.89 12.15
N GLU A 66 -18.81 1.93 13.47
CA GLU A 66 -17.93 2.90 14.13
C GLU A 66 -16.46 2.71 13.74
N GLN A 67 -15.99 1.45 13.66
CA GLN A 67 -14.63 1.15 13.22
C GLN A 67 -14.39 1.59 11.77
N LYS A 68 -15.35 1.33 10.88
CA LYS A 68 -15.30 1.81 9.49
C LYS A 68 -15.28 3.34 9.43
N ARG A 69 -16.13 4.00 10.20
CA ARG A 69 -16.17 5.47 10.30
C ARG A 69 -14.84 6.04 10.78
N ASP A 70 -14.24 5.45 11.81
CA ASP A 70 -12.94 5.86 12.33
C ASP A 70 -11.81 5.65 11.32
N ALA A 71 -11.82 4.53 10.60
CA ALA A 71 -10.85 4.22 9.55
C ALA A 71 -10.93 5.24 8.39
N LEU A 72 -12.14 5.53 7.90
CA LEU A 72 -12.37 6.53 6.86
C LEU A 72 -11.97 7.93 7.33
N ARG A 73 -12.27 8.30 8.57
CA ARG A 73 -11.89 9.59 9.15
C ARG A 73 -10.37 9.74 9.23
N LYS A 74 -9.66 8.68 9.67
CA LYS A 74 -8.20 8.66 9.76
C LYS A 74 -7.54 8.75 8.38
N ALA A 75 -8.14 8.15 7.37
CA ALA A 75 -7.70 8.26 5.97
C ALA A 75 -8.12 9.58 5.29
N GLU A 76 -8.80 10.47 6.03
CA GLU A 76 -9.39 11.71 5.52
C GLU A 76 -10.23 11.48 4.26
N PHE A 77 -10.95 10.36 4.24
CA PHE A 77 -11.70 9.90 3.09
C PHE A 77 -12.79 10.92 2.70
N PRO A 78 -12.88 11.33 1.42
CA PRO A 78 -13.77 12.39 1.00
C PRO A 78 -15.23 11.97 1.14
N ASN A 79 -16.08 12.90 1.59
CA ASN A 79 -17.52 12.67 1.76
C ASN A 79 -17.84 11.40 2.56
N LEU A 80 -17.09 11.13 3.64
CA LEU A 80 -17.18 9.92 4.44
C LEU A 80 -18.60 9.44 4.75
N GLU A 81 -19.53 10.35 5.07
CA GLU A 81 -20.93 9.98 5.38
C GLU A 81 -21.66 9.31 4.20
N ARG A 82 -21.25 9.55 2.95
CA ARG A 82 -21.75 8.85 1.77
C ARG A 82 -21.29 7.39 1.73
N TYR A 83 -20.15 7.07 2.33
CA TYR A 83 -19.47 5.77 2.18
C TYR A 83 -19.52 4.90 3.43
N VAL A 84 -19.97 5.43 4.57
CA VAL A 84 -20.04 4.67 5.82
C VAL A 84 -20.92 3.41 5.67
N ASP A 85 -21.97 3.49 4.86
CA ASP A 85 -22.90 2.38 4.55
C ASP A 85 -22.61 1.69 3.20
N VAL A 86 -21.47 1.96 2.56
CA VAL A 86 -21.09 1.40 1.24
C VAL A 86 -20.05 0.30 1.42
N ASP A 87 -20.36 -0.95 1.03
CA ASP A 87 -19.42 -2.06 1.17
C ASP A 87 -18.37 -2.11 0.06
N LEU A 88 -18.77 -1.86 -1.19
CA LEU A 88 -17.87 -1.80 -2.35
C LEU A 88 -17.99 -0.44 -3.02
N VAL A 89 -16.87 0.28 -3.12
CA VAL A 89 -16.80 1.55 -3.85
C VAL A 89 -16.77 1.25 -5.35
N GLN A 90 -17.73 1.81 -6.08
CA GLN A 90 -17.94 1.57 -7.52
C GLN A 90 -17.71 2.84 -8.36
N GLU A 91 -16.92 3.78 -7.85
CA GLU A 91 -16.55 5.00 -8.56
C GLU A 91 -15.05 5.28 -8.43
N VAL A 92 -14.48 5.97 -9.42
CA VAL A 92 -13.09 6.42 -9.36
C VAL A 92 -13.04 7.77 -8.67
N LEU A 93 -12.40 7.81 -7.51
CA LEU A 93 -12.26 9.02 -6.71
C LEU A 93 -11.10 9.89 -7.22
N ASP A 94 -11.25 11.21 -7.13
CA ASP A 94 -10.13 12.13 -7.26
C ASP A 94 -9.15 11.95 -6.10
N PRO A 95 -7.83 12.04 -6.30
CA PRO A 95 -6.86 12.04 -5.19
C PRO A 95 -7.15 13.18 -4.19
N TRP A 96 -7.19 12.87 -2.90
CA TRP A 96 -7.52 13.83 -1.83
C TRP A 96 -6.38 14.04 -0.82
N ASP A 97 -5.28 13.32 -0.98
CA ASP A 97 -4.20 13.19 0.00
C ASP A 97 -2.87 13.77 -0.51
N GLU A 98 -2.92 14.76 -1.42
CA GLU A 98 -1.72 15.37 -1.99
C GLU A 98 -0.75 15.84 -0.89
N GLY A 99 0.51 15.38 -0.99
CA GLY A 99 1.57 15.70 -0.04
C GLY A 99 1.55 14.87 1.24
N LYS A 100 0.59 13.96 1.40
CA LYS A 100 0.56 12.98 2.49
C LYS A 100 1.10 11.64 2.00
N VAL A 101 1.68 10.90 2.94
CA VAL A 101 2.17 9.55 2.70
C VAL A 101 1.64 8.69 3.83
N MET A 102 0.92 7.63 3.48
CA MET A 102 0.42 6.66 4.45
C MET A 102 1.61 5.99 5.16
N ALA A 103 1.49 5.80 6.48
CA ALA A 103 2.45 5.03 7.26
C ALA A 103 2.29 3.53 6.97
N GLY A 104 2.76 3.08 5.81
CA GLY A 104 2.87 1.68 5.41
C GLY A 104 4.32 1.21 5.42
N SER A 105 4.54 -0.10 5.57
CA SER A 105 5.85 -0.73 5.38
C SER A 105 5.89 -1.35 3.99
N THR A 106 6.59 -0.72 3.06
CA THR A 106 6.73 -1.19 1.67
C THR A 106 8.12 -0.86 1.13
N ASP A 107 8.75 -1.80 0.43
CA ASP A 107 10.03 -1.64 -0.26
C ASP A 107 9.91 -0.74 -1.51
N VAL A 108 8.70 -0.57 -2.04
CA VAL A 108 8.38 0.40 -3.11
C VAL A 108 8.78 1.82 -2.71
N SER A 109 8.78 2.13 -1.40
CA SER A 109 9.26 3.41 -0.91
C SER A 109 10.72 3.65 -1.30
N ASP A 110 11.61 2.66 -1.19
CA ASP A 110 13.01 2.80 -1.59
C ASP A 110 13.16 2.97 -3.12
N VAL A 111 12.35 2.25 -3.91
CA VAL A 111 12.31 2.41 -5.38
C VAL A 111 11.95 3.84 -5.77
N SER A 112 11.03 4.48 -5.05
CA SER A 112 10.62 5.86 -5.30
C SER A 112 11.71 6.90 -5.09
N TRP A 113 12.86 6.55 -4.50
CA TRP A 113 14.05 7.40 -4.40
C TRP A 113 15.04 7.20 -5.55
N VAL A 114 14.82 6.18 -6.39
CA VAL A 114 15.67 5.85 -7.54
C VAL A 114 15.02 6.32 -8.83
N THR A 115 13.70 6.19 -8.95
CA THR A 115 12.94 6.48 -10.18
C THR A 115 11.56 7.05 -9.86
N PRO A 116 10.90 7.78 -10.77
CA PRO A 116 9.48 8.07 -10.64
C PRO A 116 8.67 6.79 -10.38
N THR A 117 7.87 6.79 -9.31
CA THR A 117 7.09 5.63 -8.85
C THR A 117 5.69 6.08 -8.44
N MET A 118 4.71 5.21 -8.64
CA MET A 118 3.33 5.40 -8.21
C MET A 118 2.72 4.05 -7.85
N GLU A 119 1.96 4.04 -6.76
CA GLU A 119 1.10 2.93 -6.32
C GLU A 119 -0.32 3.46 -6.21
N PHE A 120 -1.33 2.60 -6.42
CA PHE A 120 -2.73 2.99 -6.28
C PHE A 120 -3.55 1.86 -5.68
N GLY A 121 -4.66 2.24 -5.05
CA GLY A 121 -5.66 1.31 -4.52
C GLY A 121 -6.84 1.11 -5.47
N THR A 122 -7.49 -0.05 -5.37
CA THR A 122 -8.75 -0.39 -6.04
C THR A 122 -9.60 -1.23 -5.08
N THR A 123 -10.91 -1.33 -5.33
CA THR A 123 -11.89 -2.05 -4.51
C THR A 123 -11.68 -3.57 -4.59
N ALA A 124 -10.65 -4.08 -3.90
CA ALA A 124 -10.32 -5.51 -3.81
C ALA A 124 -11.02 -6.24 -2.65
N PHE A 125 -11.49 -5.50 -1.64
CA PHE A 125 -12.23 -6.01 -0.50
C PHE A 125 -13.13 -4.92 0.11
N VAL A 126 -14.00 -5.31 1.04
CA VAL A 126 -15.01 -4.44 1.66
C VAL A 126 -14.38 -3.21 2.31
N LEU A 127 -14.95 -2.04 2.03
CA LEU A 127 -14.51 -0.76 2.56
C LEU A 127 -14.54 -0.74 4.08
N GLY A 128 -13.43 -0.35 4.69
CA GLY A 128 -13.27 -0.28 6.15
C GLY A 128 -12.82 -1.57 6.81
N ALA A 129 -12.78 -2.69 6.08
CA ALA A 129 -12.15 -3.90 6.59
C ALA A 129 -10.64 -3.68 6.79
N PRO A 130 -10.04 -4.13 7.90
CA PRO A 130 -8.58 -4.00 8.09
C PRO A 130 -7.78 -4.74 7.02
N GLY A 131 -6.63 -4.19 6.64
CA GLY A 131 -5.61 -4.97 5.95
C GLY A 131 -5.14 -6.16 6.80
N HIS A 132 -4.63 -7.20 6.15
CA HIS A 132 -4.19 -8.45 6.83
C HIS A 132 -5.29 -9.16 7.63
N SER A 133 -6.55 -9.01 7.21
CA SER A 133 -7.69 -9.64 7.87
C SER A 133 -8.25 -10.81 7.05
N TRP A 134 -9.03 -11.68 7.70
CA TRP A 134 -9.72 -12.77 7.00
C TRP A 134 -10.77 -12.23 6.03
N GLN A 135 -11.35 -11.04 6.28
CA GLN A 135 -12.25 -10.37 5.36
C GLN A 135 -11.55 -10.05 4.03
N ALA A 136 -10.31 -9.52 4.10
CA ALA A 136 -9.49 -9.26 2.92
C ALA A 136 -9.18 -10.55 2.16
N VAL A 137 -8.83 -11.63 2.88
CA VAL A 137 -8.58 -12.95 2.27
C VAL A 137 -9.83 -13.48 1.58
N ALA A 138 -10.99 -13.41 2.24
CA ALA A 138 -12.25 -13.92 1.70
C ALA A 138 -12.67 -13.18 0.42
N CYS A 139 -12.59 -11.85 0.40
CA CYS A 139 -12.87 -11.06 -0.80
C CYS A 139 -11.85 -11.32 -1.93
N SER A 140 -10.56 -11.46 -1.57
CA SER A 140 -9.48 -11.71 -2.54
C SER A 140 -9.59 -13.10 -3.18
N GLY A 141 -10.14 -14.08 -2.46
CA GLY A 141 -10.43 -15.42 -2.97
C GLY A 141 -11.70 -15.52 -3.82
N MET A 142 -12.40 -14.40 -4.04
CA MET A 142 -13.63 -14.32 -4.82
C MET A 142 -13.46 -13.46 -6.07
N SER A 143 -14.50 -13.47 -6.91
CA SER A 143 -14.55 -12.66 -8.13
C SER A 143 -14.43 -11.15 -7.86
N ILE A 144 -14.76 -10.65 -6.67
CA ILE A 144 -14.51 -9.25 -6.26
C ILE A 144 -13.01 -8.92 -6.39
N GLY A 145 -12.16 -9.72 -5.75
CA GLY A 145 -10.71 -9.57 -5.83
C GLY A 145 -10.18 -9.74 -7.25
N HIS A 146 -10.68 -10.74 -7.98
CA HIS A 146 -10.26 -10.99 -9.38
C HIS A 146 -10.62 -9.84 -10.32
N LYS A 147 -11.84 -9.27 -10.20
CA LYS A 147 -12.26 -8.11 -11.00
C LYS A 147 -11.41 -6.88 -10.70
N SER A 148 -11.11 -6.66 -9.42
CA SER A 148 -10.20 -5.61 -8.97
C SER A 148 -8.79 -5.79 -9.53
N LEU A 149 -8.28 -7.03 -9.55
CA LEU A 149 -6.99 -7.38 -10.18
C LEU A 149 -6.98 -7.05 -11.68
N ILE A 150 -8.02 -7.45 -12.42
CA ILE A 150 -8.11 -7.16 -13.87
C ILE A 150 -8.19 -5.65 -14.12
N PHE A 151 -8.94 -4.91 -13.31
CA PHE A 151 -9.01 -3.46 -13.40
C PHE A 151 -7.65 -2.80 -13.11
N ALA A 152 -6.95 -3.22 -12.06
CA ALA A 152 -5.61 -2.74 -11.75
C ALA A 152 -4.61 -3.07 -12.87
N ALA A 153 -4.63 -4.29 -13.40
CA ALA A 153 -3.75 -4.72 -14.48
C ALA A 153 -3.94 -3.88 -15.75
N LYS A 154 -5.21 -3.63 -16.15
CA LYS A 154 -5.52 -2.75 -17.27
C LYS A 154 -5.06 -1.31 -17.01
N THR A 155 -5.25 -0.81 -15.79
CA THR A 155 -4.84 0.54 -15.40
C THR A 155 -3.32 0.72 -15.51
N ILE A 156 -2.55 -0.24 -15.00
CA ILE A 156 -1.08 -0.25 -15.12
C ILE A 156 -0.66 -0.32 -16.58
N ALA A 157 -1.27 -1.19 -17.37
CA ALA A 157 -0.95 -1.35 -18.78
C ALA A 157 -1.25 -0.08 -19.60
N GLY A 158 -2.41 0.56 -19.37
CA GLY A 158 -2.79 1.82 -20.00
C GLY A 158 -1.85 2.96 -19.62
N ALA A 159 -1.54 3.11 -18.33
CA ALA A 159 -0.59 4.11 -17.87
C ALA A 159 0.82 3.90 -18.46
N ALA A 160 1.28 2.65 -18.55
CA ALA A 160 2.56 2.33 -19.18
C ALA A 160 2.55 2.66 -20.69
N LEU A 161 1.48 2.31 -21.39
CA LEU A 161 1.30 2.63 -22.81
C LEU A 161 1.33 4.15 -23.04
N ASP A 162 0.63 4.91 -22.19
CA ASP A 162 0.65 6.37 -22.22
C ASP A 162 2.06 6.92 -22.01
N LEU A 163 2.82 6.44 -21.03
CA LEU A 163 4.20 6.88 -20.81
C LEU A 163 5.12 6.57 -22.01
N ILE A 164 4.89 5.46 -22.70
CA ILE A 164 5.67 5.05 -23.88
C ILE A 164 5.31 5.91 -25.10
N THR A 165 4.02 6.21 -25.29
CA THR A 165 3.50 6.85 -26.52
C THR A 165 3.42 8.37 -26.43
N LYS A 166 3.40 8.92 -25.21
CA LYS A 166 3.26 10.36 -24.92
C LYS A 166 4.53 10.85 -24.19
N PRO A 167 5.63 11.15 -24.92
CA PRO A 167 6.93 11.45 -24.32
C PRO A 167 6.92 12.67 -23.38
N GLU A 168 6.00 13.61 -23.58
CA GLU A 168 5.78 14.75 -22.70
C GLU A 168 5.30 14.35 -21.30
N LEU A 169 4.51 13.27 -21.16
CA LEU A 169 4.08 12.76 -19.86
C LEU A 169 5.27 12.22 -19.07
N LEU A 170 6.08 11.38 -19.72
CA LEU A 170 7.29 10.82 -19.13
C LEU A 170 8.26 11.93 -18.70
N LYS A 171 8.46 12.93 -19.55
CA LYS A 171 9.32 14.09 -19.25
C LYS A 171 8.81 14.85 -18.01
N ARG A 172 7.51 15.15 -17.92
CA ARG A 172 6.92 15.82 -16.75
C ARG A 172 7.12 15.01 -15.47
N ALA A 173 6.88 13.69 -15.50
CA ALA A 173 7.07 12.82 -14.35
C ALA A 173 8.54 12.79 -13.88
N GLN A 174 9.49 12.77 -14.83
CA GLN A 174 10.92 12.83 -14.53
C GLN A 174 11.37 14.19 -13.98
N GLU A 175 10.83 15.29 -14.50
CA GLU A 175 11.12 16.64 -14.01
C GLU A 175 10.58 16.85 -12.59
N GLU A 176 9.36 16.39 -12.29
CA GLU A 176 8.80 16.41 -10.95
C GLU A 176 9.68 15.60 -9.98
N PHE A 177 10.09 14.39 -10.37
CA PHE A 177 10.96 13.55 -9.57
C PHE A 177 12.31 14.23 -9.29
N LYS A 178 12.98 14.80 -10.31
CA LYS A 178 14.23 15.55 -10.14
C LYS A 178 14.05 16.73 -9.17
N LYS A 179 12.95 17.48 -9.29
CA LYS A 179 12.64 18.59 -8.39
C LYS A 179 12.43 18.11 -6.94
N ARG A 180 11.83 16.95 -6.74
CA ARG A 180 11.65 16.34 -5.41
C ARG A 180 12.97 15.82 -4.85
N MET A 181 13.80 15.17 -5.65
CA MET A 181 15.12 14.69 -5.21
C MET A 181 16.06 15.84 -4.88
N LYS A 182 16.01 16.94 -5.63
CA LYS A 182 17.02 18.03 -5.56
C LYS A 182 18.42 17.41 -5.70
N ASP A 183 19.29 17.67 -4.73
CA ASP A 183 20.65 17.12 -4.67
C ASP A 183 20.75 15.84 -3.82
N ARG A 184 19.61 15.29 -3.37
CA ARG A 184 19.59 14.04 -2.60
C ARG A 184 19.80 12.86 -3.54
N ALA A 185 20.50 11.85 -3.05
CA ALA A 185 20.66 10.56 -3.70
C ALA A 185 20.17 9.46 -2.76
N TYR A 186 19.63 8.39 -3.33
CA TYR A 186 19.31 7.20 -2.56
C TYR A 186 20.59 6.63 -1.93
N LYS A 187 20.53 6.32 -0.64
CA LYS A 187 21.57 5.58 0.08
C LYS A 187 20.88 4.48 0.88
N CYS A 188 21.22 3.23 0.59
CA CYS A 188 20.69 2.09 1.32
C CYS A 188 20.80 2.33 2.84
N PRO A 189 19.69 2.23 3.60
CA PRO A 189 19.73 2.44 5.05
C PRO A 189 20.32 1.23 5.77
N ILE A 190 20.42 0.08 5.09
CA ILE A 190 21.02 -1.15 5.61
C ILE A 190 22.55 -1.04 5.46
N PRO A 191 23.33 -1.20 6.54
CA PRO A 191 24.79 -1.27 6.47
C PRO A 191 25.29 -2.43 5.60
N ASP A 192 26.42 -2.25 4.92
CA ASP A 192 26.98 -3.23 3.98
C ASP A 192 27.39 -4.56 4.63
N ASP A 193 27.65 -4.55 5.95
CA ASP A 193 28.02 -5.72 6.74
C ASP A 193 26.81 -6.53 7.25
N VAL A 194 25.60 -5.99 7.13
CA VAL A 194 24.37 -6.69 7.54
C VAL A 194 23.96 -7.68 6.46
N GLN A 195 24.00 -8.97 6.81
CA GLN A 195 23.51 -10.05 5.97
C GLN A 195 22.03 -10.37 6.30
N PRO A 196 21.25 -10.87 5.34
CA PRO A 196 19.90 -11.34 5.61
C PRO A 196 19.88 -12.41 6.72
N PRO A 197 18.90 -12.39 7.65
CA PRO A 197 18.85 -13.32 8.78
C PRO A 197 18.32 -14.71 8.35
N LEU A 198 19.04 -15.38 7.45
CA LEU A 198 18.60 -16.63 6.81
C LEU A 198 18.36 -17.77 7.80
N GLU A 199 19.15 -17.84 8.87
CA GLU A 199 19.00 -18.86 9.90
C GLU A 199 17.67 -18.72 10.66
N VAL A 200 17.26 -17.48 10.97
CA VAL A 200 15.97 -17.20 11.61
C VAL A 200 14.82 -17.56 10.66
N ALA A 201 14.94 -17.19 9.39
CA ALA A 201 13.94 -17.50 8.37
C ALA A 201 13.76 -19.01 8.17
N ARG A 202 14.86 -19.78 8.14
CA ARG A 202 14.82 -21.25 8.06
C ARG A 202 14.14 -21.87 9.28
N ALA A 203 14.52 -21.48 10.48
CA ALA A 203 13.92 -21.98 11.71
C ALA A 203 12.40 -21.71 11.78
N ALA A 204 11.96 -20.52 11.33
CA ALA A 204 10.55 -20.17 11.25
C ALA A 204 9.79 -21.05 10.24
N ALA A 205 10.38 -21.30 9.07
CA ALA A 205 9.79 -22.17 8.04
C ALA A 205 9.63 -23.61 8.54
N GLU A 206 10.66 -24.18 9.17
CA GLU A 206 10.61 -25.51 9.76
C GLU A 206 9.55 -25.63 10.86
N ALA A 207 9.42 -24.61 11.71
CA ALA A 207 8.40 -24.58 12.76
C ALA A 207 6.97 -24.51 12.20
N ALA A 208 6.77 -23.79 11.09
CA ALA A 208 5.48 -23.72 10.40
C ALA A 208 5.10 -25.07 9.77
N MET A 209 6.06 -25.77 9.14
CA MET A 209 5.84 -27.10 8.54
C MET A 209 5.47 -28.18 9.58
N LYS A 210 5.90 -28.04 10.83
CA LYS A 210 5.55 -28.98 11.92
C LYS A 210 4.14 -28.76 12.49
N LYS A 211 3.48 -27.65 12.15
CA LYS A 211 2.16 -27.27 12.69
C LYS A 211 1.00 -27.46 11.70
N GLY A 212 1.28 -27.80 10.44
CA GLY A 212 0.30 -28.18 9.43
C GLY A 212 0.25 -29.69 9.27
#